data_AF-R4LJG0-F1
#
_entry.id   AF-R4LJG0-F1
#
_cell.length_a   1.000
_cell.length_b   1.000
_cell.length_c   1.000
_cell.angle_alpha   90.00
_cell.angle_beta   90.00
_cell.angle_gamma   90.00
#
_symmetry.space_group_name_H-M   'P 1'
#
loop_
_entity.id
_entity.type
_entity.pdbx_description
1 polymer ?
#
loop_
_entity_poly.entity_id
_entity_poly.type
_entity_poly.pdbx_seq_one_letter_code
_entity_poly.pdbx_strand_id
1 'polypeptide(L)'
;MARNIGTLGTPRTPVDLEFTYFGATIRVHPQASDAVELDFLDAGRHVQVDQLRDIDLATLDEEQTRAAVSTLSQAVLAAHRLIKDSLRAIIHPDDFELYWKLARDNGQHIRDLMADLKSVTAAIVEAETGFPTTPPAGSPPGPDSELVKSAGGSSSAAAPASSDADKALVLLSGRPDLQEFVVLQEETDQARQEQTAAGAPKTAAERLLAASTR
;
A
#
# COMPACT_ATOMS: atom_id res chain seq x y z
N MET A 1 33.98 14.85 -17.31
CA MET A 1 33.79 14.82 -15.84
C MET A 1 32.62 13.89 -15.56
N ALA A 2 32.87 12.67 -15.07
CA ALA A 2 31.81 11.74 -14.72
C ALA A 2 31.13 12.22 -13.42
N ARG A 3 29.81 12.42 -13.45
CA ARG A 3 29.04 12.72 -12.25
C ARG A 3 29.02 11.46 -11.40
N ASN A 4 29.71 11.53 -10.26
CA ASN A 4 29.73 10.45 -9.29
C ASN A 4 28.32 10.37 -8.67
N ILE A 5 27.57 9.31 -8.99
CA ILE A 5 26.16 9.15 -8.61
C ILE A 5 26.00 8.67 -7.14
N GLY A 6 27.01 8.92 -6.30
CA GLY A 6 27.08 8.42 -4.92
C GLY A 6 27.71 7.04 -4.81
N THR A 7 27.55 6.41 -3.63
CA THR A 7 28.09 5.09 -3.25
C THR A 7 27.35 3.91 -3.88
N LEU A 8 26.89 4.05 -5.13
CA LEU A 8 26.30 2.92 -5.86
C LEU A 8 27.36 1.84 -6.07
N GLY A 9 27.23 0.72 -5.37
CA GLY A 9 28.11 -0.46 -5.52
C GLY A 9 28.98 -0.80 -4.31
N THR A 10 28.91 -0.07 -3.20
CA THR A 10 29.53 -0.55 -1.95
C THR A 10 28.72 -1.71 -1.38
N PRO A 11 29.33 -2.88 -1.09
CA PRO A 11 28.62 -3.98 -0.43
C PRO A 11 28.09 -3.50 0.92
N ARG A 12 26.81 -3.80 1.18
CA ARG A 12 26.12 -3.45 2.43
C ARG A 12 26.71 -4.28 3.57
N THR A 13 26.91 -3.68 4.73
CA THR A 13 27.29 -4.43 5.93
C THR A 13 26.15 -5.40 6.28
N PRO A 14 26.43 -6.69 6.54
CA PRO A 14 25.39 -7.64 6.94
C PRO A 14 24.67 -7.15 8.20
N VAL A 15 23.35 -7.32 8.21
CA VAL A 15 22.52 -7.01 9.39
C VAL A 15 22.69 -8.14 10.40
N ASP A 16 23.17 -7.80 11.61
CA ASP A 16 23.29 -8.72 12.75
C ASP A 16 22.32 -8.26 13.86
N LEU A 17 21.05 -8.55 13.64
CA LEU A 17 19.97 -8.20 14.56
C LEU A 17 19.28 -9.46 15.07
N GLU A 18 18.89 -9.43 16.32
CA GLU A 18 18.08 -10.46 16.97
C GLU A 18 16.95 -9.80 17.76
N PHE A 19 15.83 -10.49 17.88
CA PHE A 19 14.72 -10.07 18.70
C PHE A 19 14.15 -11.24 19.50
N THR A 20 13.58 -10.94 20.66
CA THR A 20 12.90 -11.95 21.47
C THR A 20 11.44 -12.06 21.04
N TYR A 21 10.99 -13.26 20.71
CA TYR A 21 9.62 -13.55 20.30
C TYR A 21 9.07 -14.73 21.09
N PHE A 22 8.05 -14.50 21.92
CA PHE A 22 7.49 -15.51 22.84
C PHE A 22 8.57 -16.26 23.66
N GLY A 23 9.61 -15.55 24.10
CA GLY A 23 10.71 -16.10 24.89
C GLY A 23 11.79 -16.85 24.09
N ALA A 24 11.65 -16.96 22.77
CA ALA A 24 12.71 -17.45 21.88
C ALA A 24 13.49 -16.28 21.26
N THR A 25 14.79 -16.45 21.05
CA THR A 25 15.59 -15.52 20.26
C THR A 25 15.48 -15.86 18.78
N ILE A 26 15.05 -14.90 17.97
CA ILE A 26 14.90 -15.03 16.52
C ILE A 26 15.89 -14.08 15.84
N ARG A 27 16.69 -14.61 14.92
CA ARG A 27 17.64 -13.82 14.14
C ARG A 27 16.97 -13.20 12.93
N VAL A 28 17.37 -11.98 12.59
CA VAL A 28 17.02 -11.31 11.34
C VAL A 28 17.91 -11.85 10.22
N HIS A 29 17.38 -11.89 9.01
CA HIS A 29 18.11 -12.33 7.82
C HIS A 29 19.26 -11.35 7.52
N PRO A 30 20.49 -11.80 7.26
CA PRO A 30 21.66 -10.92 7.09
C PRO A 30 21.58 -10.03 5.84
N GLN A 31 20.71 -10.40 4.89
CA GLN A 31 20.41 -9.64 3.68
C GLN A 31 19.04 -8.92 3.75
N ALA A 32 18.38 -8.91 4.90
CA ALA A 32 17.13 -8.18 5.05
C ALA A 32 17.37 -6.69 4.78
N SER A 33 16.40 -6.05 4.13
CA SER A 33 16.41 -4.62 3.88
C SER A 33 14.98 -4.09 3.82
N ASP A 34 14.85 -2.78 3.86
CA ASP A 34 13.59 -2.04 3.63
C ASP A 34 12.92 -2.37 2.29
N ALA A 35 13.67 -2.88 1.31
CA ALA A 35 13.12 -3.34 0.03
C ALA A 35 12.04 -4.42 0.21
N VAL A 36 12.11 -5.25 1.25
CA VAL A 36 11.08 -6.28 1.50
C VAL A 36 9.73 -5.65 1.81
N GLU A 37 9.70 -4.49 2.48
CA GLU A 37 8.46 -3.75 2.72
C GLU A 37 7.88 -3.19 1.42
N LEU A 38 8.73 -2.70 0.52
CA LEU A 38 8.30 -2.21 -0.79
C LEU A 38 7.75 -3.37 -1.65
N ASP A 39 8.43 -4.51 -1.67
CA ASP A 39 7.98 -5.71 -2.37
C ASP A 39 6.65 -6.23 -1.79
N PHE A 40 6.50 -6.19 -0.46
CA PHE A 40 5.24 -6.50 0.23
C PHE A 40 4.11 -5.57 -0.22
N LEU A 41 4.35 -4.25 -0.23
CA LEU A 41 3.36 -3.26 -0.63
C LEU A 41 2.98 -3.38 -2.10
N ASP A 42 3.96 -3.66 -2.97
CA ASP A 42 3.73 -3.85 -4.40
C ASP A 42 2.91 -5.12 -4.66
N ALA A 43 3.31 -6.25 -4.06
CA ALA A 43 2.54 -7.48 -4.13
C ALA A 43 1.13 -7.31 -3.54
N GLY A 44 0.99 -6.50 -2.48
CA GLY A 44 -0.26 -6.23 -1.78
C GLY A 44 -1.27 -5.47 -2.65
N ARG A 45 -0.80 -4.63 -3.57
CA ARG A 45 -1.66 -3.91 -4.55
C ARG A 45 -2.43 -4.86 -5.48
N HIS A 46 -1.92 -6.07 -5.67
CA HIS A 46 -2.59 -7.08 -6.49
C HIS A 46 -3.69 -7.83 -5.73
N VAL A 47 -3.76 -7.70 -4.40
CA VAL A 47 -4.84 -8.29 -3.60
C VAL A 47 -6.05 -7.36 -3.67
N GLN A 48 -7.07 -7.77 -4.42
CA GLN A 48 -8.29 -7.00 -4.65
C GLN A 48 -9.21 -7.00 -3.41
N VAL A 49 -8.79 -6.35 -2.33
CA VAL A 49 -9.59 -6.22 -1.09
C VAL A 49 -10.67 -5.15 -1.23
N ASP A 50 -10.42 -4.11 -2.03
CA ASP A 50 -11.33 -2.97 -2.17
C ASP A 50 -12.68 -3.38 -2.78
N GLN A 51 -12.68 -4.35 -3.70
CA GLN A 51 -13.92 -4.89 -4.28
C GLN A 51 -14.81 -5.61 -3.27
N LEU A 52 -14.26 -6.00 -2.12
CA LEU A 52 -14.98 -6.74 -1.08
C LEU A 52 -15.51 -5.84 0.03
N ARG A 53 -15.05 -4.59 0.13
CA ARG A 53 -15.45 -3.67 1.21
C ARG A 53 -16.90 -3.20 1.09
N ASP A 54 -17.38 -3.06 -0.15
CA ASP A 54 -18.70 -2.48 -0.44
C ASP A 54 -19.79 -3.55 -0.64
N ILE A 55 -19.49 -4.83 -0.42
CA ILE A 55 -20.44 -5.92 -0.59
C ILE A 55 -21.32 -6.03 0.66
N ASP A 56 -22.56 -5.56 0.56
CA ASP A 56 -23.59 -5.83 1.58
C ASP A 56 -24.14 -7.27 1.42
N LEU A 57 -23.61 -8.18 2.23
CA LEU A 57 -24.00 -9.59 2.25
C LEU A 57 -25.49 -9.80 2.55
N ALA A 58 -26.17 -8.83 3.20
CA ALA A 58 -27.60 -8.97 3.51
C ALA A 58 -28.51 -8.80 2.29
N THR A 59 -28.00 -8.19 1.21
CA THR A 59 -28.76 -7.95 -0.03
C THR A 59 -28.54 -9.00 -1.11
N LEU A 60 -27.57 -9.91 -0.90
CA LEU A 60 -27.20 -10.93 -1.87
C LEU A 60 -28.14 -12.14 -1.77
N ASP A 61 -28.39 -12.77 -2.91
CA ASP A 61 -28.97 -14.11 -2.92
C ASP A 61 -27.94 -15.18 -2.44
N GLU A 62 -28.38 -16.43 -2.30
CA GLU A 62 -27.52 -17.51 -1.81
C GLU A 62 -26.33 -17.79 -2.76
N GLU A 63 -26.53 -17.68 -4.07
CA GLU A 63 -25.51 -17.94 -5.07
C GLU A 63 -24.42 -16.86 -5.03
N GLN A 64 -24.84 -15.59 -5.01
CA GLN A 64 -23.98 -14.42 -4.87
C GLN A 64 -23.23 -14.43 -3.54
N THR A 65 -23.89 -14.80 -2.44
CA THR A 65 -23.25 -14.94 -1.13
C THR A 65 -22.13 -15.98 -1.17
N ARG A 66 -22.38 -17.15 -1.78
CA ARG A 66 -21.36 -18.20 -1.92
C ARG A 66 -20.18 -17.74 -2.76
N ALA A 67 -20.45 -17.05 -3.86
CA ALA A 67 -19.41 -16.45 -4.71
C ALA A 67 -18.58 -15.43 -3.93
N ALA A 68 -19.21 -14.49 -3.22
CA ALA A 68 -18.55 -13.47 -2.41
C ALA A 68 -17.66 -14.09 -1.30
N VAL A 69 -18.18 -15.08 -0.56
CA VAL A 69 -17.40 -15.80 0.47
C VAL A 69 -16.20 -16.52 -0.13
N SER A 70 -16.34 -17.12 -1.31
CA SER A 70 -15.23 -17.80 -2.00
C SER A 70 -14.12 -16.81 -2.41
N THR A 71 -14.50 -15.65 -2.97
CA THR A 71 -13.57 -14.59 -3.37
C THR A 71 -12.87 -14.02 -2.14
N LEU A 72 -13.60 -13.77 -1.06
CA LEU A 72 -13.04 -13.30 0.21
C LEU A 72 -12.05 -14.32 0.79
N SER A 73 -12.39 -15.60 0.75
CA SER A 73 -11.49 -16.67 1.19
C SER A 73 -10.20 -16.70 0.38
N GLN A 74 -10.28 -16.55 -0.95
CA GLN A 74 -9.11 -16.50 -1.82
C GLN A 74 -8.25 -15.26 -1.54
N ALA A 75 -8.85 -14.09 -1.34
CA ALA A 75 -8.14 -12.86 -1.01
C ALA A 75 -7.41 -12.96 0.33
N VAL A 76 -8.07 -13.52 1.36
CA VAL A 76 -7.45 -13.75 2.68
C VAL A 76 -6.28 -14.73 2.57
N LEU A 77 -6.41 -15.82 1.81
CA LEU A 77 -5.32 -16.76 1.59
C LEU A 77 -4.15 -16.13 0.82
N ALA A 78 -4.43 -15.27 -0.16
CA ALA A 78 -3.41 -14.54 -0.90
C ALA A 78 -2.65 -13.58 0.02
N ALA A 79 -3.36 -12.78 0.83
CA ALA A 79 -2.75 -11.88 1.81
C ALA A 79 -1.90 -12.65 2.84
N HIS A 80 -2.41 -13.78 3.35
CA HIS A 80 -1.68 -14.61 4.30
C HIS A 80 -0.38 -15.18 3.71
N ARG A 81 -0.41 -15.65 2.45
CA ARG A 81 0.81 -16.12 1.76
C ARG A 81 1.83 -15.00 1.61
N LEU A 82 1.38 -13.83 1.19
CA LEU A 82 2.22 -12.67 0.97
C LEU A 82 2.92 -12.24 2.26
N ILE A 83 2.19 -12.15 3.38
CA ILE A 83 2.78 -11.86 4.70
C ILE A 83 3.81 -12.92 5.09
N LYS A 84 3.47 -14.19 4.90
CA LYS A 84 4.37 -15.30 5.22
C LYS A 84 5.67 -15.22 4.42
N ASP A 85 5.58 -14.92 3.11
CA ASP A 85 6.73 -14.82 2.22
C ASP A 85 7.60 -13.61 2.58
N SER A 86 7.01 -12.47 2.91
CA SER A 86 7.74 -11.29 3.40
C SER A 86 8.44 -11.53 4.74
N LEU A 87 7.76 -12.16 5.71
CA LEU A 87 8.38 -12.54 6.98
C LEU A 87 9.54 -13.53 6.77
N ARG A 88 9.40 -14.45 5.82
CA ARG A 88 10.47 -15.40 5.46
C ARG A 88 11.68 -14.73 4.83
N ALA A 89 11.50 -13.63 4.11
CA ALA A 89 12.60 -12.85 3.55
C ALA A 89 13.35 -12.03 4.62
N ILE A 90 12.69 -11.68 5.72
CA ILE A 90 13.26 -10.86 6.80
C ILE A 90 13.80 -11.68 7.96
N ILE A 91 13.24 -12.86 8.24
CA ILE A 91 13.68 -13.73 9.34
C ILE A 91 14.73 -14.71 8.83
N HIS A 92 15.72 -15.03 9.67
CA HIS A 92 16.76 -16.01 9.34
C HIS A 92 16.12 -17.37 8.96
N PRO A 93 16.58 -18.04 7.88
CA PRO A 93 15.94 -19.25 7.37
C PRO A 93 15.87 -20.39 8.40
N ASP A 94 16.90 -20.50 9.25
CA ASP A 94 16.96 -21.51 10.31
C ASP A 94 15.92 -21.26 11.43
N ASP A 95 15.55 -20.01 11.67
CA ASP A 95 14.69 -19.62 12.79
C ASP A 95 13.23 -19.43 12.34
N PHE A 96 12.97 -19.34 11.03
CA PHE A 96 11.64 -19.06 10.48
C PHE A 96 10.59 -20.10 10.88
N GLU A 97 10.93 -21.40 10.83
CA GLU A 97 9.98 -22.45 11.22
C GLU A 97 9.63 -22.39 12.70
N LEU A 98 10.60 -22.03 13.56
CA LEU A 98 10.36 -21.81 14.99
C LEU A 98 9.46 -20.60 15.21
N TYR A 99 9.79 -19.45 14.60
CA TYR A 99 8.97 -18.24 14.65
C TYR A 99 7.53 -18.53 14.21
N TRP A 100 7.36 -19.17 13.05
CA TRP A 100 6.04 -19.45 12.48
C TRP A 100 5.23 -20.43 13.32
N LYS A 101 5.89 -21.42 13.94
CA LYS A 101 5.25 -22.30 14.92
C LYS A 101 4.79 -21.52 16.15
N LEU A 102 5.66 -20.71 16.76
CA LEU A 102 5.32 -19.92 17.94
C LEU A 102 4.16 -18.95 17.68
N ALA A 103 4.15 -18.28 16.53
CA ALA A 103 3.06 -17.39 16.15
C ALA A 103 1.71 -18.14 16.10
N ARG A 104 1.68 -19.33 15.47
CA ARG A 104 0.46 -20.16 15.40
C ARG A 104 0.03 -20.72 16.74
N ASP A 105 0.98 -21.21 17.55
CA ASP A 105 0.70 -21.79 18.87
C ASP A 105 0.13 -20.74 19.84
N ASN A 106 0.49 -19.46 19.66
CA ASN A 106 -0.04 -18.33 20.43
C ASN A 106 -1.24 -17.64 19.75
N GLY A 107 -1.77 -18.18 18.65
CA GLY A 107 -2.97 -17.66 18.00
C GLY A 107 -2.82 -16.30 17.32
N GLN A 108 -1.61 -15.94 16.89
CA GLN A 108 -1.37 -14.67 16.21
C GLN A 108 -2.19 -14.57 14.92
N HIS A 109 -2.86 -13.43 14.73
CA HIS A 109 -3.65 -13.15 13.54
C HIS A 109 -2.82 -12.39 12.49
N ILE A 110 -3.38 -12.27 11.28
CA ILE A 110 -2.77 -11.50 10.17
C ILE A 110 -2.38 -10.09 10.60
N ARG A 111 -3.20 -9.42 11.42
CA ARG A 111 -2.92 -8.07 11.91
C ARG A 111 -1.67 -8.01 12.79
N ASP A 112 -1.46 -9.03 13.61
CA ASP A 112 -0.32 -9.11 14.52
C ASP A 112 0.95 -9.45 13.75
N LEU A 113 0.88 -10.38 12.80
CA LEU A 113 1.98 -10.69 11.88
C LEU A 113 2.41 -9.48 11.04
N MET A 114 1.44 -8.63 10.63
CA MET A 114 1.73 -7.35 9.98
C MET A 114 2.42 -6.35 10.90
N ALA A 115 2.06 -6.33 12.18
CA ALA A 115 2.72 -5.50 13.17
C ALA A 115 4.16 -5.97 13.40
N ASP A 116 4.38 -7.29 13.53
CA ASP A 116 5.71 -7.89 13.62
C ASP A 116 6.57 -7.51 12.40
N LEU A 117 6.03 -7.68 11.18
CA LEU A 117 6.70 -7.30 9.95
C LEU A 117 7.17 -5.84 9.99
N LYS A 118 6.27 -4.91 10.33
CA LYS A 118 6.57 -3.48 10.42
C LYS A 118 7.60 -3.16 11.52
N SER A 119 7.50 -3.82 12.66
CA SER A 119 8.44 -3.64 13.77
C SER A 119 9.85 -4.10 13.40
N VAL A 120 9.98 -5.23 12.70
CA VAL A 120 11.28 -5.73 12.27
C VAL A 120 11.86 -4.88 11.13
N THR A 121 11.05 -4.44 10.15
CA THR A 121 11.54 -3.55 9.09
C THR A 121 11.99 -2.19 9.64
N ALA A 122 11.24 -1.61 10.59
CA ALA A 122 11.65 -0.40 11.28
C ALA A 122 13.01 -0.57 11.99
N ALA A 123 13.19 -1.68 12.73
CA ALA A 123 14.47 -1.96 13.41
C ALA A 123 15.64 -2.12 12.43
N ILE A 124 15.41 -2.73 11.27
CA ILE A 124 16.42 -2.84 10.20
C ILE A 124 16.79 -1.44 9.67
N VAL A 125 15.80 -0.62 9.34
CA VAL A 125 16.03 0.75 8.84
C VAL A 125 16.79 1.59 9.86
N GLU A 126 16.42 1.49 11.14
CA GLU A 126 17.11 2.21 12.22
C GLU A 126 18.57 1.75 12.36
N ALA A 127 18.83 0.44 12.30
CA ALA A 127 20.17 -0.11 12.39
C ALA A 127 21.07 0.29 11.21
N GLU A 128 20.51 0.39 10.00
CA GLU A 128 21.26 0.72 8.80
C GLU A 128 21.48 2.21 8.61
N THR A 129 20.48 3.02 8.93
CA THR A 129 20.53 4.47 8.71
C THR A 129 21.05 5.23 9.92
N GLY A 130 20.98 4.65 11.12
CA GLY A 130 21.27 5.32 12.39
C GLY A 130 20.23 6.38 12.78
N PHE A 131 19.13 6.50 12.02
CA PHE A 131 18.04 7.43 12.32
C PHE A 131 16.88 6.68 12.96
N PRO A 132 16.45 7.04 14.18
CA PRO A 132 15.26 6.45 14.78
C PRO A 132 14.04 6.80 13.93
N THR A 133 13.35 5.78 13.44
CA THR A 133 12.07 5.89 12.72
C THR A 133 10.90 5.98 13.69
N THR A 134 11.10 5.51 14.92
CA THR A 134 10.15 5.61 16.01
C THR A 134 10.35 6.90 16.82
N PRO A 135 9.27 7.57 17.25
CA PRO A 135 9.37 8.67 18.19
C PRO A 135 10.12 8.20 19.46
N PRO A 136 11.03 9.01 20.03
CA PRO A 136 11.68 8.66 21.28
C PRO A 136 10.63 8.36 22.34
N ALA A 137 10.81 7.28 23.12
CA ALA A 137 9.85 6.82 24.14
C ALA A 137 9.54 7.85 25.25
N GLY A 138 10.26 8.99 25.29
CA GLY A 138 10.03 10.10 26.22
C GLY A 138 9.40 11.35 25.59
N SER A 139 9.06 11.32 24.30
CA SER A 139 8.34 12.44 23.69
C SER A 139 6.91 12.47 24.24
N PRO A 140 6.48 13.56 24.89
CA PRO A 140 5.09 13.67 25.34
C PRO A 140 4.16 13.47 24.14
N PRO A 141 3.00 12.83 24.32
CA PRO A 141 1.99 12.78 23.26
C PRO A 141 1.79 14.22 22.78
N GLY A 142 1.98 14.42 21.48
CA GLY A 142 1.67 15.72 20.87
C GLY A 142 0.25 16.11 21.27
N PRO A 143 -0.05 17.42 21.36
CA PRO A 143 -1.40 17.86 21.67
C PRO A 143 -2.36 17.11 20.75
N ASP A 144 -3.40 16.49 21.32
CA ASP A 144 -4.47 15.90 20.54
C ASP A 144 -4.85 16.95 19.50
N SER A 145 -4.83 16.56 18.22
CA SER A 145 -5.41 17.37 17.15
C SER A 145 -6.91 17.43 17.42
N GLU A 146 -7.30 18.25 18.40
CA GLU A 146 -8.63 18.77 18.49
C GLU A 146 -8.86 19.45 17.14
N LEU A 147 -9.75 18.85 16.35
CA LEU A 147 -10.39 19.48 15.21
C LEU A 147 -10.90 20.83 15.71
N VAL A 148 -10.08 21.88 15.55
CA VAL A 148 -10.50 23.25 15.78
C VAL A 148 -11.59 23.49 14.76
N LYS A 149 -12.83 23.36 15.24
CA LYS A 149 -14.04 23.73 14.54
C LYS A 149 -13.97 25.24 14.39
N SER A 150 -13.30 25.70 13.33
CA SER A 150 -13.24 27.11 12.97
C SER A 150 -14.66 27.57 12.64
N ALA A 151 -15.31 28.13 13.65
CA ALA A 151 -16.57 28.82 13.51
C ALA A 151 -16.32 30.14 12.78
N GLY A 152 -16.92 30.27 11.60
CA GLY A 152 -17.29 31.57 11.06
C GLY A 152 -16.29 32.21 10.10
N GLY A 153 -16.67 32.17 8.81
CA GLY A 153 -16.71 33.38 7.98
C GLY A 153 -15.53 33.60 7.04
N SER A 154 -15.77 33.40 5.75
CA SER A 154 -15.86 34.55 4.83
C SER A 154 -16.48 34.13 3.50
N SER A 155 -17.59 34.77 3.18
CA SER A 155 -18.33 34.63 1.93
C SER A 155 -17.63 35.43 0.83
N SER A 156 -17.29 34.76 -0.27
CA SER A 156 -17.13 35.38 -1.58
C SER A 156 -17.91 34.54 -2.57
N ALA A 157 -19.07 35.05 -2.97
CA ALA A 157 -19.88 34.48 -4.03
C ALA A 157 -19.10 34.56 -5.35
N ALA A 158 -18.60 33.42 -5.82
CA ALA A 158 -18.18 33.22 -7.19
C ALA A 158 -19.15 32.22 -7.85
N ALA A 159 -19.53 32.51 -9.09
CA ALA A 159 -20.51 31.81 -9.90
C ALA A 159 -20.28 30.28 -9.95
N PRO A 160 -21.32 29.46 -10.24
CA PRO A 160 -21.17 28.01 -10.31
C PRO A 160 -20.24 27.64 -11.47
N ALA A 161 -19.01 27.30 -11.12
CA ALA A 161 -18.06 26.58 -11.96
C ALA A 161 -18.65 25.21 -12.33
N SER A 162 -18.84 24.97 -13.63
CA SER A 162 -19.52 23.78 -14.16
C SER A 162 -18.62 22.55 -14.27
N SER A 163 -17.36 22.62 -13.84
CA SER A 163 -16.40 21.52 -13.87
C SER A 163 -15.52 21.49 -12.61
N ASP A 164 -15.04 20.31 -12.19
CA ASP A 164 -14.14 20.19 -11.04
C ASP A 164 -12.75 20.82 -11.31
N ALA A 165 -12.37 20.97 -12.58
CA ALA A 165 -11.21 21.72 -13.07
C ALA A 165 -11.24 23.19 -12.63
N ASP A 166 -12.38 23.84 -12.86
CA ASP A 166 -12.60 25.25 -12.52
C ASP A 166 -12.50 25.49 -11.00
N LYS A 167 -12.91 24.52 -10.17
CA LYS A 167 -12.76 24.58 -8.71
C LYS A 167 -11.29 24.46 -8.28
N ALA A 168 -10.51 23.61 -8.95
CA ALA A 168 -9.08 23.46 -8.69
C ALA A 168 -8.30 24.74 -9.05
N LEU A 169 -8.65 25.38 -10.16
CA LEU A 169 -8.05 26.64 -10.61
C LEU A 169 -8.31 27.81 -9.64
N VAL A 170 -9.52 27.87 -9.05
CA VAL A 170 -9.86 28.89 -8.03
C VAL A 170 -9.06 28.69 -6.74
N LEU A 171 -8.86 27.45 -6.30
CA LEU A 171 -8.03 27.11 -5.13
C LEU A 171 -6.53 27.36 -5.33
N LEU A 172 -6.07 27.37 -6.59
CA LEU A 172 -4.66 27.59 -6.97
C LEU A 172 -4.34 29.04 -7.36
N SER A 173 -5.26 29.98 -7.11
CA SER A 173 -5.07 31.41 -7.39
C SER A 173 -3.93 32.00 -6.56
N GLY A 174 -2.71 31.93 -7.10
CA GLY A 174 -1.47 32.36 -6.45
C GLY A 174 -0.23 31.56 -6.84
N ARG A 175 -0.37 30.42 -7.51
CA ARG A 175 0.77 29.61 -8.01
C ARG A 175 0.62 29.28 -9.51
N PRO A 176 1.05 30.19 -10.41
CA PRO A 176 0.88 30.04 -11.86
C PRO A 176 1.51 28.74 -12.40
N ASP A 177 2.63 28.31 -11.80
CA ASP A 177 3.37 27.10 -12.17
C ASP A 177 2.53 25.80 -12.03
N LEU A 178 1.58 25.77 -11.09
CA LEU A 178 0.70 24.62 -10.87
C LEU A 178 -0.56 24.66 -11.74
N GLN A 179 -0.95 25.85 -12.22
CA GLN A 179 -2.10 25.98 -13.10
C GLN A 179 -1.79 25.39 -14.49
N GLU A 180 -0.56 25.58 -14.97
CA GLU A 180 -0.10 24.94 -16.22
C GLU A 180 -0.14 23.41 -16.14
N PHE A 181 0.18 22.85 -14.97
CA PHE A 181 0.18 21.40 -14.76
C PHE A 181 -1.23 20.81 -14.83
N VAL A 182 -2.22 21.49 -14.24
CA VAL A 182 -3.63 21.05 -14.26
C VAL A 182 -4.17 21.05 -15.70
N VAL A 183 -3.89 22.10 -16.48
CA VAL A 183 -4.32 22.18 -17.89
C VAL A 183 -3.66 21.08 -18.74
N LEU A 184 -2.36 20.84 -18.55
CA LEU A 184 -1.64 19.79 -19.28
C LEU A 184 -2.20 18.40 -18.96
N GLN A 185 -2.59 18.17 -17.70
CA GLN A 185 -3.16 16.91 -17.24
C GLN A 185 -4.56 16.68 -17.85
N GLU A 186 -5.39 17.71 -17.94
CA GLU A 186 -6.70 17.62 -18.60
C GLU A 186 -6.60 17.35 -20.10
N GLU A 187 -5.64 17.99 -20.78
CA GLU A 187 -5.42 17.77 -22.20
C GLU A 187 -4.95 16.33 -22.48
N THR A 188 -4.12 15.77 -21.59
CA THR A 188 -3.69 14.36 -21.69
C THR A 188 -4.82 13.38 -21.39
N ASP A 189 -5.67 13.68 -20.42
CA ASP A 189 -6.83 12.83 -20.10
C ASP A 189 -7.88 12.86 -21.23
N GLN A 190 -8.13 14.02 -21.86
CA GLN A 190 -8.99 14.10 -23.04
C GLN A 190 -8.42 13.31 -24.22
N ALA A 191 -7.13 13.47 -24.53
CA ALA A 191 -6.48 12.71 -25.60
C ALA A 191 -6.55 11.19 -25.35
N ARG A 192 -6.44 10.76 -24.09
CA ARG A 192 -6.57 9.35 -23.71
C ARG A 192 -8.01 8.85 -23.85
N GLN A 193 -8.99 9.65 -23.46
CA GLN A 193 -10.41 9.33 -23.65
C GLN A 193 -10.76 9.20 -25.14
N GLU A 194 -10.30 10.13 -25.98
CA GLU A 194 -10.50 10.07 -27.43
C GLU A 194 -9.84 8.83 -28.06
N GLN A 195 -8.63 8.46 -27.61
CA GLN A 195 -7.98 7.21 -28.06
C GLN A 195 -8.75 5.96 -27.61
N THR A 196 -9.30 5.95 -26.39
CA THR A 196 -10.14 4.82 -25.94
C THR A 196 -11.48 4.75 -26.68
N ALA A 197 -12.05 5.89 -27.07
CA ALA A 197 -13.28 5.95 -27.86
C ALA A 197 -13.05 5.52 -29.32
N ALA A 198 -11.93 5.93 -29.92
CA ALA A 198 -11.56 5.54 -31.29
C ALA A 198 -11.06 4.09 -31.41
N GLY A 199 -10.48 3.55 -30.33
CA GLY A 199 -9.95 2.18 -30.25
C GLY A 199 -10.90 1.16 -29.61
N ALA A 200 -12.13 1.53 -29.28
CA ALA A 200 -13.08 0.64 -28.62
C ALA A 200 -13.28 -0.65 -29.46
N PRO A 201 -12.83 -1.80 -28.96
CA PRO A 201 -12.97 -3.05 -29.69
C PRO A 201 -14.44 -3.39 -29.77
N LYS A 202 -14.90 -3.67 -31.01
CA LYS A 202 -16.22 -4.21 -31.33
C LYS A 202 -16.65 -5.19 -30.24
N THR A 203 -17.68 -4.77 -29.50
CA THR A 203 -18.55 -5.49 -28.56
C THR A 203 -17.99 -6.75 -27.90
N ALA A 204 -18.13 -6.87 -26.57
CA ALA A 204 -17.86 -8.09 -25.80
C ALA A 204 -18.42 -9.39 -26.41
N ALA A 205 -19.48 -9.31 -27.22
CA ALA A 205 -20.02 -10.38 -28.05
C ALA A 205 -19.04 -10.95 -29.09
N GLU A 206 -18.22 -10.13 -29.76
CA GLU A 206 -17.21 -10.61 -30.73
C GLU A 206 -16.05 -11.33 -30.03
N ARG A 207 -15.67 -10.92 -28.82
CA ARG A 207 -14.64 -11.61 -28.03
C ARG A 207 -15.09 -12.99 -27.54
N LEU A 208 -16.37 -13.13 -27.19
CA LEU A 208 -16.95 -14.42 -26.82
C LEU A 208 -17.05 -15.39 -28.01
N LEU A 209 -17.37 -14.88 -29.21
CA LEU A 209 -17.38 -15.68 -30.44
C LEU A 209 -15.96 -16.13 -30.87
N ALA A 210 -14.94 -15.30 -30.69
CA ALA A 210 -13.55 -15.66 -31.03
C ALA A 210 -12.94 -16.71 -30.07
N ALA A 211 -13.41 -16.78 -28.83
CA ALA A 211 -12.96 -17.77 -27.85
C ALA A 211 -13.61 -19.16 -28.01
N SER A 212 -14.76 -19.24 -28.69
CA SER A 212 -15.51 -20.49 -28.89
C SER A 212 -15.02 -21.35 -30.06
N THR A 213 -14.11 -20.85 -30.90
CA THR A 213 -13.65 -21.52 -32.13
C THR A 213 -12.26 -22.17 -32.02
N ARG A 214 -11.75 -22.36 -30.79
CA ARG A 214 -10.53 -23.13 -30.49
C ARG A 214 -10.84 -24.25 -29.53
#